data_AF-A0A4Y4KI82-F1
#
_entry.id   AF-A0A4Y4KI82-F1
#
_cell.length_a   1.000
_cell.length_b   1.000
_cell.length_c   1.000
_cell.angle_alpha   90.00
_cell.angle_beta   90.00
_cell.angle_gamma   90.00
#
_symmetry.space_group_name_H-M   'P 1'
#
loop_
_entity.id
_entity.type
_entity.pdbx_description
1 polymer ?
#
loop_
_entity_poly.entity_id
_entity_poly.type
_entity_poly.pdbx_seq_one_letter_code
_entity_poly.pdbx_strand_id
1 'polypeptide(L)'
;MSGMKAHQHIDVRPWHVFAFGSALGLAALYERVQGFRSGRQYVLCHQSPALNHITLVALALVAGAFLIAVVGAGTATVRSRPSRSPFLIACMVAALALVVAADRVDAGGEQWAAKMAAEPFRGNICDYTPQVYSATPGWFSW
;
A
#
# COMPACT_ATOMS: atom_id res chain seq x y z
N MET A 1 -23.69 37.87 29.62
CA MET A 1 -23.93 36.42 29.46
C MET A 1 -23.04 35.92 28.33
N SER A 2 -22.12 35.03 28.67
CA SER A 2 -21.12 34.43 27.79
C SER A 2 -21.79 33.37 26.91
N GLY A 3 -21.49 33.36 25.60
CA GLY A 3 -22.10 32.47 24.61
C GLY A 3 -21.09 31.99 23.57
N MET A 4 -20.21 31.09 24.00
CA MET A 4 -19.64 29.95 23.24
C MET A 4 -20.41 29.60 21.95
N LYS A 5 -19.84 29.30 20.77
CA LYS A 5 -18.53 28.81 20.35
C LYS A 5 -18.31 29.24 18.90
N ALA A 6 -17.15 29.81 18.60
CA ALA A 6 -16.64 29.87 17.24
C ALA A 6 -16.60 28.44 16.68
N HIS A 7 -17.34 28.17 15.61
CA HIS A 7 -17.11 26.99 14.78
C HIS A 7 -15.70 27.12 14.19
N GLN A 8 -14.70 26.56 14.87
CA GLN A 8 -13.42 26.26 14.25
C GLN A 8 -13.67 25.20 13.19
N HIS A 9 -14.03 25.63 11.99
CA HIS A 9 -13.76 24.85 10.81
C HIS A 9 -12.24 24.73 10.75
N ILE A 10 -11.72 23.53 11.04
CA ILE A 10 -10.35 23.18 10.69
C ILE A 10 -10.33 23.22 9.16
N ASP A 11 -9.93 24.34 8.59
CA ASP A 11 -9.75 24.51 7.16
C ASP A 11 -8.57 23.65 6.72
N VAL A 12 -8.86 22.40 6.38
CA VAL A 12 -7.90 21.49 5.77
C VAL A 12 -7.57 22.06 4.38
N ARG A 13 -6.47 22.81 4.30
CA ARG A 13 -6.02 23.34 3.00
C ARG A 13 -5.74 22.18 2.05
N PRO A 14 -6.13 22.27 0.76
CA PRO A 14 -5.91 21.21 -0.23
C PRO A 14 -4.46 20.71 -0.32
N TRP A 15 -3.50 21.59 -0.05
CA TRP A 15 -2.07 21.25 0.00
C TRP A 15 -1.72 20.22 1.10
N HIS A 16 -2.38 20.26 2.26
CA HIS A 16 -2.13 19.26 3.31
C HIS A 16 -2.58 17.88 2.83
N VAL A 17 -3.76 17.79 2.21
CA VAL A 17 -4.28 16.51 1.67
C VAL A 17 -3.34 15.94 0.62
N PHE A 18 -2.77 16.80 -0.24
CA PHE A 18 -1.75 16.41 -1.20
C PHE A 18 -0.47 15.91 -0.53
N ALA A 19 0.12 16.71 0.37
CA ALA A 19 1.37 16.36 1.03
C ALA A 19 1.25 15.05 1.83
N PHE A 20 0.16 14.87 2.57
CA PHE A 20 -0.10 13.64 3.31
C PHE A 20 -0.36 12.45 2.36
N GLY A 21 -1.18 12.62 1.32
CA GLY A 21 -1.46 11.54 0.36
C GLY A 21 -0.22 11.09 -0.42
N SER A 22 0.60 12.04 -0.87
CA SER A 22 1.87 11.75 -1.55
C SER A 22 2.89 11.13 -0.61
N ALA A 23 3.03 11.63 0.63
CA ALA A 23 3.92 11.05 1.62
C ALA A 23 3.51 9.61 1.97
N LEU A 24 2.21 9.34 2.14
CA LEU A 24 1.68 8.00 2.38
C LEU A 24 1.93 7.09 1.17
N GLY A 25 1.66 7.52 -0.05
CA GLY A 25 1.95 6.71 -1.24
C GLY A 25 3.45 6.42 -1.42
N LEU A 26 4.31 7.40 -1.14
CA LEU A 26 5.77 7.20 -1.13
C LEU A 26 6.21 6.22 -0.05
N ALA A 27 5.67 6.32 1.16
CA ALA A 27 5.94 5.38 2.24
C ALA A 27 5.52 3.95 1.85
N ALA A 28 4.30 3.79 1.31
CA ALA A 28 3.78 2.49 0.87
C ALA A 28 4.61 1.86 -0.25
N LEU A 29 5.15 2.67 -1.17
CA LEU A 29 6.09 2.21 -2.21
C LEU A 29 7.44 1.84 -1.61
N TYR A 30 7.98 2.67 -0.71
CA TYR A 30 9.27 2.45 -0.09
C TYR A 30 9.29 1.15 0.73
N GLU A 31 8.23 0.89 1.49
CA GLU A 31 8.05 -0.35 2.26
C GLU A 31 8.11 -1.60 1.37
N ARG A 32 7.46 -1.54 0.21
CA ARG A 32 7.38 -2.65 -0.75
C ARG A 32 8.64 -2.83 -1.58
N VAL A 33 9.35 -1.76 -1.92
CA VAL A 33 10.60 -1.82 -2.71
C VAL A 33 11.78 -2.29 -1.85
N GLN A 34 11.91 -1.78 -0.63
CA GLN A 34 13.01 -2.20 0.25
C GLN A 34 12.76 -3.54 0.93
N GLY A 35 11.56 -4.10 0.80
CA GLY A 35 11.15 -5.33 1.47
C GLY A 35 11.42 -5.19 2.97
N PHE A 36 10.80 -4.18 3.59
CA PHE A 36 11.11 -3.76 4.96
C PHE A 36 11.27 -4.99 5.86
N ARG A 37 12.51 -5.23 6.31
CA ARG A 37 12.95 -6.47 6.98
C ARG A 37 12.29 -6.70 8.36
N SER A 38 11.36 -5.83 8.76
CA SER A 38 10.55 -5.96 9.96
C SER A 38 9.37 -6.92 9.79
N GLY A 39 9.02 -7.30 8.55
CA GLY A 39 7.99 -8.30 8.29
C GLY A 39 8.45 -9.74 8.56
N ARG A 40 7.49 -10.68 8.59
CA ARG A 40 7.81 -12.11 8.73
C ARG A 40 8.61 -12.58 7.53
N GLN A 41 9.69 -13.31 7.80
CA GLN A 41 10.57 -13.85 6.77
C GLN A 41 10.30 -15.33 6.58
N TYR A 42 10.22 -15.74 5.32
CA TYR A 42 9.99 -17.11 4.89
C TYR A 42 11.19 -17.56 4.07
N VAL A 43 11.83 -18.63 4.51
CA VAL A 43 12.92 -19.27 3.79
C VAL A 43 12.30 -20.28 2.83
N LEU A 44 12.46 -20.01 1.54
CA LEU A 44 11.95 -20.84 0.46
C LEU A 44 13.11 -21.59 -0.16
N CYS A 45 13.02 -22.91 -0.20
CA CYS A 45 13.98 -23.66 -0.99
C CYS A 45 13.78 -23.35 -2.46
N HIS A 46 12.56 -23.32 -3.04
CA HIS A 46 12.38 -23.13 -4.49
C HIS A 46 11.97 -21.70 -4.85
N GLN A 47 12.53 -21.14 -5.93
CA GLN A 47 12.04 -19.89 -6.48
C GLN A 47 10.60 -20.08 -6.97
N SER A 48 9.71 -19.19 -6.55
CA SER A 48 8.30 -19.25 -6.94
C SER A 48 7.98 -18.06 -7.85
N PRO A 49 7.74 -18.30 -9.16
CA PRO A 49 7.30 -17.26 -10.09
C PRO A 49 6.02 -16.57 -9.63
N ALA A 50 5.15 -17.31 -8.92
CA ALA A 50 3.90 -16.78 -8.38
C ALA A 50 4.14 -15.67 -7.34
N LEU A 51 5.09 -15.85 -6.41
CA LEU A 51 5.42 -14.84 -5.40
C LEU A 51 6.00 -13.56 -6.02
N ASN A 52 6.84 -13.71 -7.06
CA ASN A 52 7.34 -12.56 -7.82
C ASN A 52 6.19 -11.82 -8.51
N HIS A 53 5.27 -12.55 -9.14
CA HIS A 53 4.12 -11.94 -9.81
C HIS A 53 3.19 -11.22 -8.83
N ILE A 54 2.91 -11.82 -7.67
CA ILE A 54 2.12 -11.21 -6.59
C ILE A 54 2.75 -9.90 -6.12
N THR A 55 4.07 -9.90 -5.89
CA THR A 55 4.81 -8.70 -5.45
C THR A 55 4.75 -7.59 -6.51
N LEU A 56 4.89 -7.94 -7.80
CA LEU A 56 4.76 -6.98 -8.90
C LEU A 56 3.35 -6.40 -9.01
N VAL A 57 2.31 -7.23 -8.81
CA VAL A 57 0.92 -6.76 -8.80
C VAL A 57 0.67 -5.80 -7.64
N ALA A 58 1.15 -6.12 -6.43
CA ALA A 58 1.02 -5.23 -5.28
C ALA A 58 1.72 -3.87 -5.53
N LEU A 59 2.93 -3.89 -6.09
CA LEU A 59 3.65 -2.67 -6.49
C LEU A 59 2.88 -1.85 -7.52
N ALA A 60 2.32 -2.49 -8.54
CA ALA A 60 1.54 -1.82 -9.58
C ALA A 60 0.27 -1.16 -9.01
N LEU A 61 -0.42 -1.81 -8.07
CA LEU A 61 -1.60 -1.28 -7.40
C LEU A 61 -1.27 -0.04 -6.57
N VAL A 62 -0.19 -0.07 -5.79
CA VAL A 62 0.25 1.09 -4.99
C VAL A 62 0.72 2.23 -5.88
N ALA A 63 1.46 1.95 -6.96
CA ALA A 63 1.85 2.96 -7.94
C ALA A 63 0.62 3.62 -8.58
N GLY A 64 -0.39 2.82 -8.94
CA GLY A 64 -1.68 3.33 -9.42
C GLY A 64 -2.39 4.21 -8.40
N ALA A 65 -2.42 3.80 -7.13
CA ALA A 65 -3.02 4.58 -6.05
C ALA A 65 -2.33 5.94 -5.89
N PHE A 66 -1.00 5.95 -5.94
CA PHE A 66 -0.19 7.17 -5.87
C PHE A 66 -0.50 8.12 -7.05
N LEU A 67 -0.54 7.60 -8.28
CA LEU A 67 -0.86 8.41 -9.46
C LEU A 67 -2.27 9.03 -9.36
N ILE A 68 -3.27 8.26 -8.94
CA ILE A 68 -4.64 8.76 -8.76
C ILE A 68 -4.68 9.85 -7.69
N ALA A 69 -3.96 9.67 -6.58
CA ALA A 69 -3.89 10.68 -5.51
C ALA A 69 -3.24 11.98 -6.02
N VAL A 70 -2.15 11.89 -6.79
CA VAL A 70 -1.48 13.05 -7.40
C VAL A 70 -2.41 13.77 -8.40
N VAL A 71 -3.11 13.03 -9.25
CA VAL A 71 -4.06 13.63 -10.22
C VAL A 71 -5.24 14.29 -9.50
N GLY A 72 -5.83 13.62 -8.50
CA GLY A 72 -6.90 14.18 -7.68
C GLY A 72 -6.46 15.46 -6.95
N ALA A 73 -5.25 15.46 -6.40
CA ALA A 73 -4.72 16.66 -5.73
C ALA A 73 -4.39 17.79 -6.71
N GLY A 74 -3.75 17.50 -7.85
CA GLY A 74 -3.47 18.49 -8.89
C GLY A 74 -4.75 19.17 -9.37
N THR A 75 -5.78 18.38 -9.68
CA THR A 75 -7.09 18.90 -10.07
C THR A 75 -7.79 19.70 -8.97
N ALA A 76 -7.61 19.36 -7.69
CA ALA A 76 -8.11 20.15 -6.56
C ALA A 76 -7.38 21.51 -6.42
N THR A 77 -6.05 21.55 -6.61
CA THR A 77 -5.25 22.77 -6.46
C THR A 77 -5.47 23.80 -7.58
N VAL A 78 -5.75 23.34 -8.81
CA VAL A 78 -6.04 24.22 -9.95
C VAL A 78 -7.45 24.82 -9.86
N ARG A 79 -8.36 24.21 -9.08
CA ARG A 79 -9.75 24.68 -8.96
C ARG A 79 -9.86 25.82 -7.96
N SER A 80 -10.24 26.99 -8.47
CA SER A 80 -10.46 28.22 -7.68
C SER A 80 -11.77 28.24 -6.87
N ARG A 81 -12.63 27.21 -6.97
CA ARG A 81 -13.87 27.10 -6.17
C ARG A 81 -13.83 25.87 -5.26
N PRO A 82 -14.14 26.02 -3.96
CA PRO A 82 -14.22 24.91 -3.01
C PRO A 82 -15.56 24.19 -3.16
N SER A 83 -15.75 23.46 -4.26
CA SER A 83 -16.88 22.54 -4.39
C SER A 83 -16.43 21.10 -4.18
N ARG A 84 -17.23 20.32 -3.43
CA ARG A 84 -17.09 18.86 -3.33
C ARG A 84 -17.33 18.25 -4.70
N SER A 85 -16.28 18.18 -5.51
CA SER A 85 -16.40 17.61 -6.83
C SER A 85 -16.55 16.09 -6.72
N PRO A 86 -17.55 15.49 -7.38
CA PRO A 86 -17.70 14.03 -7.40
C PRO A 86 -16.44 13.34 -7.94
N PHE A 87 -15.68 14.01 -8.82
CA PHE A 87 -14.39 13.53 -9.31
C PHE A 87 -13.34 13.36 -8.21
N LEU A 88 -13.19 14.34 -7.32
CA LEU A 88 -12.21 14.27 -6.22
C LEU A 88 -12.55 13.15 -5.24
N ILE A 89 -13.84 12.97 -4.96
CA ILE A 89 -14.34 11.86 -4.15
C ILE A 89 -14.03 10.54 -4.85
N ALA A 90 -14.29 10.43 -6.15
CA ALA A 90 -13.97 9.24 -6.94
C ALA A 90 -12.47 8.92 -6.94
N CYS A 91 -11.59 9.91 -7.09
CA CYS A 91 -10.14 9.72 -6.98
C CYS A 91 -9.74 9.20 -5.60
N MET A 92 -10.30 9.78 -4.54
CA MET A 92 -10.01 9.33 -3.16
C MET A 92 -10.46 7.88 -2.94
N VAL A 93 -11.69 7.53 -3.36
CA VAL A 93 -12.22 6.18 -3.24
C VAL A 93 -11.40 5.19 -4.07
N ALA A 94 -11.03 5.55 -5.30
CA ALA A 94 -10.22 4.70 -6.17
C ALA A 94 -8.81 4.48 -5.61
N ALA A 95 -8.16 5.52 -5.10
CA ALA A 95 -6.85 5.40 -4.46
C ALA A 95 -6.93 4.48 -3.22
N LEU A 96 -7.95 4.67 -2.37
CA LEU A 96 -8.16 3.81 -1.21
C LEU A 96 -8.40 2.35 -1.62
N ALA A 97 -9.25 2.11 -2.62
CA ALA A 97 -9.54 0.77 -3.11
C ALA A 97 -8.28 0.05 -3.62
N LEU A 98 -7.39 0.76 -4.31
CA LEU A 98 -6.13 0.21 -4.80
C LEU A 98 -5.16 -0.13 -3.67
N VAL A 99 -5.05 0.72 -2.64
CA VAL A 99 -4.20 0.42 -1.47
C VAL A 99 -4.74 -0.81 -0.72
N VAL A 100 -6.05 -0.87 -0.49
CA VAL A 100 -6.69 -2.05 0.15
C VAL A 100 -6.48 -3.30 -0.70
N ALA A 101 -6.58 -3.20 -2.02
CA ALA A 101 -6.31 -4.32 -2.92
C ALA A 101 -4.85 -4.78 -2.83
N ALA A 102 -3.89 -3.85 -2.79
CA ALA A 102 -2.47 -4.17 -2.63
C ALA A 102 -2.21 -4.93 -1.32
N ASP A 103 -2.79 -4.48 -0.22
CA ASP A 103 -2.68 -5.14 1.09
C ASP A 103 -3.26 -6.56 1.12
N ARG A 104 -4.35 -6.78 0.37
CA ARG A 104 -4.93 -8.13 0.23
C ARG A 104 -4.06 -9.04 -0.62
N VAL A 105 -3.44 -8.50 -1.67
CA VAL A 105 -2.49 -9.22 -2.51
C VAL A 105 -1.24 -9.59 -1.71
N ASP A 106 -0.71 -8.68 -0.90
CA ASP A 106 0.43 -8.92 -0.01
C ASP A 106 0.11 -10.01 1.02
N ALA A 107 -1.07 -9.95 1.68
CA ALA A 107 -1.50 -10.99 2.62
C ALA A 107 -1.68 -12.36 1.95
N GLY A 108 -2.21 -12.39 0.72
CA GLY A 108 -2.27 -13.62 -0.09
C GLY A 108 -0.89 -14.17 -0.42
N GLY A 109 0.07 -13.29 -0.73
CA GLY A 109 1.48 -13.63 -0.93
C GLY A 109 2.11 -14.26 0.32
N GLU A 110 1.90 -13.66 1.49
CA GLU A 110 2.36 -14.22 2.77
C GLU A 110 1.78 -15.60 3.03
N GLN A 111 0.47 -15.80 2.84
CA GLN A 111 -0.16 -17.10 3.03
C GLN A 111 0.42 -18.15 2.07
N TRP A 112 0.72 -17.76 0.83
CA TRP A 112 1.33 -18.64 -0.16
C TRP A 112 2.78 -19.00 0.22
N ALA A 113 3.56 -18.02 0.67
CA ALA A 113 4.90 -18.23 1.20
C ALA A 113 4.89 -19.14 2.44
N ALA A 114 3.95 -18.94 3.35
CA ALA A 114 3.79 -19.78 4.54
C ALA A 114 3.47 -21.23 4.19
N LYS A 115 2.59 -21.46 3.20
CA LYS A 115 2.28 -22.81 2.70
C LYS A 115 3.51 -23.48 2.10
N MET A 116 4.26 -22.78 1.25
CA MET A 116 5.49 -23.32 0.65
C MET A 116 6.58 -23.58 1.68
N ALA A 117 6.71 -22.74 2.71
CA ALA A 117 7.65 -22.95 3.80
C ALA A 117 7.25 -24.12 4.72
N ALA A 118 5.96 -24.45 4.79
CA ALA A 118 5.44 -25.56 5.59
C ALA A 118 5.45 -26.92 4.85
N GLU A 119 5.69 -26.95 3.53
CA GLU A 119 5.80 -28.21 2.82
C GLU A 119 7.00 -29.03 3.33
N PRO A 120 6.80 -30.29 3.74
CA PRO A 120 7.87 -31.11 4.30
C PRO A 120 8.93 -31.38 3.24
N PHE A 121 10.10 -30.78 3.46
CA PHE A 121 11.26 -30.96 2.59
C PHE A 121 11.76 -32.41 2.71
N ARG A 122 11.83 -33.14 1.58
CA ARG A 122 12.26 -34.55 1.54
C ARG A 122 13.79 -34.74 1.45
N GLY A 123 14.55 -33.66 1.54
CA GLY A 123 16.03 -33.65 1.54
C GLY A 123 16.58 -32.97 2.79
N ASN A 124 17.84 -33.22 3.13
CA ASN A 124 18.40 -32.70 4.39
C ASN A 124 18.66 -31.18 4.37
N ILE A 125 18.83 -30.53 3.21
CA ILE A 125 19.09 -29.08 3.03
C ILE A 125 18.66 -28.70 1.60
N CYS A 126 18.30 -27.43 1.33
CA CYS A 126 18.18 -26.97 -0.06
C CYS A 126 19.57 -27.11 -0.75
N ASP A 127 19.65 -27.75 -1.91
CA ASP A 127 20.93 -27.97 -2.64
C ASP A 127 21.53 -26.67 -3.23
N TYR A 128 20.92 -25.52 -2.96
CA TYR A 128 21.27 -24.21 -3.48
C TYR A 128 20.87 -23.13 -2.47
N THR A 129 21.41 -21.91 -2.65
CA THR A 129 21.16 -20.79 -1.75
C THR A 129 19.65 -20.54 -1.64
N PRO A 130 19.06 -20.68 -0.44
CA PRO A 130 17.62 -20.53 -0.27
C PRO A 130 17.21 -19.07 -0.50
N GLN A 131 16.04 -18.88 -1.09
CA GLN A 131 15.48 -17.56 -1.30
C GLN A 131 14.74 -17.12 -0.03
N VAL A 132 15.01 -15.92 0.46
CA VAL A 132 14.26 -15.34 1.58
C VAL A 132 13.18 -14.42 1.01
N TYR A 133 11.92 -14.75 1.29
CA TYR A 133 10.79 -13.87 1.06
C TYR A 133 10.46 -13.11 2.34
N SER A 134 10.38 -11.79 2.26
CA SER A 134 9.94 -10.94 3.37
C SER A 134 8.51 -10.49 3.09
N ALA A 135 7.58 -10.83 3.98
CA ALA A 135 6.22 -10.31 3.90
C ALA A 135 6.21 -8.80 4.14
N THR A 136 5.45 -8.07 3.33
CA THR A 136 5.20 -6.65 3.57
C THR A 136 4.16 -6.54 4.69
N PRO A 137 4.42 -5.82 5.79
CA PRO A 137 3.38 -5.56 6.78
C PRO A 137 2.26 -4.75 6.12
N GLY A 138 1.09 -5.36 5.99
CA GLY A 138 -0.11 -4.68 5.49
C GLY A 138 -0.55 -3.58 6.46
N TRP A 139 -1.14 -2.51 5.94
CA TRP A 139 -1.74 -1.45 6.76
C TRP A 139 -3.17 -1.82 7.18
N PHE A 140 -3.85 -2.64 6.37
CA PHE A 140 -5.25 -3.02 6.50
C PHE A 140 -5.47 -4.54 6.67
N SER A 141 -4.41 -5.34 6.56
CA SER A 141 -4.42 -6.80 6.69
C SER A 141 -3.33 -7.23 7.68
N TRP A 142 -3.71 -8.13 8.60
CA TRP A 142 -2.87 -8.71 9.65
C TRP A 142 -3.06 -10.22 9.70
#